data_AF-A0AA46THQ3-F1
#
_entry.id   AF-A0AA46THQ3-F1
#
_cell.length_a   1.000
_cell.length_b   1.000
_cell.length_c   1.000
_cell.angle_alpha   90.00
_cell.angle_beta   90.00
_cell.angle_gamma   90.00
#
_symmetry.space_group_name_H-M   'P 1'
#
loop_
_entity.id
_entity.type
_entity.pdbx_description
1 polymer ?
#
loop_
_entity_poly.entity_id
_entity_poly.type
_entity_poly.pdbx_seq_one_letter_code
_entity_poly.pdbx_strand_id
1 'polypeptide(L)'
;MSRSWWGWGDVDEAVEAAEAAALVERVAALVPEHDFTMHEPPSPESLDIPGPRVRPPAALAELCSDAPADRAGHAHGKAFRDVVRNLRGDLQYVPDWVARPRTEADVVALLDWCSDAGIAVVPYGGGSSVVGESRHGSMVRSSRSTWSVSTGSSRSTVRAGRRGSSRVCTARAWRISFAHMA
;
A
#
# COMPACT_ATOMS: atom_id res chain seq x y z
N MET A 1 3.48 15.91 8.58
CA MET A 1 4.37 14.74 8.70
C MET A 1 4.16 13.89 7.46
N SER A 2 5.17 13.83 6.61
CA SER A 2 5.17 13.02 5.40
C SER A 2 5.76 11.65 5.71
N ARG A 3 5.06 10.57 5.35
CA ARG A 3 5.54 9.22 5.62
C ARG A 3 6.66 8.83 4.63
N SER A 4 7.66 8.09 5.10
CA SER A 4 8.64 7.48 4.22
C SER A 4 7.99 6.49 3.25
N TRP A 5 8.20 6.70 1.95
CA TRP A 5 7.67 5.81 0.92
C TRP A 5 8.40 4.44 0.93
N TRP A 6 9.71 4.43 1.17
CA TRP A 6 10.55 3.24 1.08
C TRP A 6 10.72 2.50 2.42
N GLY A 7 10.70 3.22 3.54
CA GLY A 7 11.08 2.73 4.87
C GLY A 7 9.99 2.87 5.93
N TRP A 8 10.38 2.75 7.20
CA TRP A 8 9.50 2.98 8.35
C TRP A 8 9.47 4.46 8.73
N GLY A 9 8.42 4.88 9.45
CA GLY A 9 8.33 6.20 10.06
C GLY A 9 8.06 7.35 9.10
N ASP A 10 8.21 8.56 9.63
CA ASP A 10 8.03 9.81 8.90
C ASP A 10 9.39 10.37 8.47
N VAL A 11 9.40 11.07 7.33
CA VAL A 11 10.62 11.67 6.74
C VAL A 11 11.21 12.72 7.68
N ASP A 12 10.35 13.43 8.42
CA ASP A 12 10.73 14.47 9.37
C ASP A 12 11.37 13.90 10.66
N GLU A 13 11.29 12.57 10.86
CA GLU A 13 11.87 11.84 12.00
C GLU A 13 13.00 10.89 11.54
N ALA A 14 13.56 11.12 10.35
CA ALA A 14 14.66 10.33 9.82
C ALA A 14 15.91 10.47 10.70
N VAL A 15 16.71 9.40 10.75
CA VAL A 15 17.98 9.39 11.47
C VAL A 15 18.91 10.44 10.88
N GLU A 16 19.40 11.33 11.73
CA GLU A 16 20.30 12.40 11.32
C GLU A 16 21.70 11.87 11.00
N ALA A 17 22.47 12.60 10.19
CA ALA A 17 23.79 12.15 9.74
C ALA A 17 24.74 11.80 10.90
N ALA A 18 24.70 12.58 11.99
CA ALA A 18 25.52 12.32 13.18
C ALA A 18 25.09 11.05 13.93
N GLU A 19 23.79 10.79 14.01
CA GLU A 19 23.24 9.60 14.66
C GLU A 19 23.56 8.35 13.84
N ALA A 20 23.44 8.44 12.51
CA ALA A 20 23.82 7.38 11.59
C ALA A 20 25.32 7.04 11.71
N ALA A 21 26.20 8.04 11.78
CA ALA A 21 27.63 7.83 11.96
C ALA A 21 27.95 7.11 13.29
N ALA A 22 27.32 7.52 14.39
CA ALA A 22 27.48 6.88 15.70
C ALA A 22 26.97 5.42 15.70
N LEU A 23 25.90 5.13 14.97
CA LEU A 23 25.41 3.76 14.78
C LEU A 23 26.42 2.90 13.99
N VAL A 24 26.97 3.44 12.89
CA VAL A 24 27.98 2.75 12.08
C VAL A 24 29.22 2.42 12.91
N GLU A 25 29.75 3.37 13.69
CA GLU A 25 30.92 3.15 14.56
C GLU A 25 30.70 1.96 15.52
N ARG A 26 29.52 1.90 16.16
CA ARG A 26 29.17 0.83 17.09
C ARG A 26 29.02 -0.54 16.41
N VAL A 27 28.47 -0.57 15.20
CA VAL A 27 28.27 -1.84 14.47
C VAL A 27 29.57 -2.32 13.83
N ALA A 28 30.44 -1.40 13.37
CA ALA A 28 31.74 -1.73 12.80
C ALA A 28 32.65 -2.47 13.80
N ALA A 29 32.52 -2.20 15.10
CA ALA A 29 33.22 -2.95 16.15
C ALA A 29 32.79 -4.43 16.24
N LEU A 30 31.59 -4.78 15.78
CA LEU A 30 31.05 -6.15 15.80
C LEU A 30 31.29 -6.90 14.48
N VAL A 31 31.36 -6.18 13.36
CA VAL A 31 31.56 -6.72 12.01
C VAL A 31 32.58 -5.88 11.22
N PRO A 32 33.89 -5.95 11.57
CA PRO A 32 34.91 -5.00 11.10
C PRO A 32 35.22 -5.06 9.60
N GLU A 33 34.88 -6.17 8.94
CA GLU A 33 35.12 -6.36 7.49
C GLU A 33 33.91 -5.98 6.62
N HIS A 34 32.83 -5.47 7.21
CA HIS A 34 31.62 -5.13 6.46
C HIS A 34 31.71 -3.77 5.75
N ASP A 35 31.08 -3.68 4.59
CA ASP A 35 30.89 -2.42 3.87
C ASP A 35 29.70 -1.67 4.48
N PHE A 36 29.94 -0.45 4.98
CA PHE A 36 28.94 0.42 5.56
C PHE A 36 28.56 1.58 4.64
N THR A 37 28.83 1.47 3.34
CA THR A 37 28.41 2.46 2.35
C THR A 37 26.90 2.71 2.48
N MET A 38 26.55 3.97 2.71
CA MET A 38 25.14 4.38 2.82
C MET A 38 24.49 4.25 1.45
N HIS A 39 23.32 3.60 1.42
CA HIS A 39 22.47 3.56 0.24
C HIS A 39 21.35 4.58 0.39
N GLU A 40 21.30 5.54 -0.53
CA GLU A 40 20.23 6.52 -0.59
C GLU A 40 19.05 5.96 -1.41
N PRO A 41 17.80 6.09 -0.94
CA PRO A 41 16.63 5.71 -1.71
C PRO A 41 16.49 6.62 -2.95
N PRO A 42 16.06 6.08 -4.10
CA PRO A 42 15.75 6.92 -5.26
C PRO A 42 14.57 7.87 -4.97
N SER A 43 14.46 8.96 -5.74
CA SER A 43 13.23 9.76 -5.73
C SER A 43 12.10 8.96 -6.39
N PRO A 44 10.87 8.95 -5.82
CA PRO A 44 9.73 8.27 -6.45
C PRO A 44 9.46 8.68 -7.90
N GLU A 45 9.81 9.91 -8.25
CA GLU A 45 9.60 10.55 -9.55
C GLU A 45 10.63 10.10 -10.58
N SER A 46 11.77 9.57 -10.12
CA SER A 46 12.78 8.93 -10.96
C SER A 46 12.55 7.43 -11.18
N LEU A 47 11.56 6.84 -10.51
CA LEU A 47 11.25 5.43 -10.66
C LEU A 47 10.55 5.19 -12.00
N ASP A 48 10.94 4.11 -12.67
CA ASP A 48 10.30 3.65 -13.91
C ASP A 48 8.96 2.96 -13.61
N ILE A 49 7.98 3.76 -13.17
CA ILE A 49 6.63 3.30 -12.85
C ILE A 49 5.73 3.54 -14.07
N PRO A 50 5.21 2.48 -14.72
CA PRO A 50 4.29 2.64 -15.85
C PRO A 50 3.06 3.46 -15.47
N GLY A 51 2.56 4.28 -16.40
CA GLY A 51 1.34 5.05 -16.20
C GLY A 51 0.12 4.15 -15.92
N PRO A 52 -0.93 4.69 -15.26
CA PRO A 52 -2.12 3.90 -14.95
C PRO A 52 -2.82 3.42 -16.21
N ARG A 53 -3.19 2.14 -16.24
CA ARG A 53 -3.83 1.49 -17.40
C ARG A 53 -5.33 1.77 -17.54
N VAL A 54 -5.95 2.21 -16.46
CA VAL A 54 -7.38 2.56 -16.39
C VAL A 54 -7.52 3.98 -15.88
N ARG A 55 -8.67 4.61 -16.12
CA ARG A 55 -8.99 5.94 -15.61
C ARG A 55 -10.25 5.87 -14.74
N PRO A 56 -10.24 6.49 -13.54
CA PRO A 56 -11.44 6.58 -12.72
C PRO A 56 -12.50 7.45 -13.43
N PRO A 57 -13.80 7.17 -13.23
CA PRO A 57 -14.87 8.08 -13.61
C PRO A 57 -14.67 9.45 -12.98
N ALA A 58 -15.13 10.52 -13.65
CA ALA A 58 -14.96 11.90 -13.16
C ALA A 58 -15.47 12.10 -11.72
N ALA A 59 -16.56 11.42 -11.35
CA ALA A 59 -17.12 11.48 -10.00
C ALA A 59 -16.20 10.90 -8.90
N LEU A 60 -15.25 10.02 -9.27
CA LEU A 60 -14.31 9.36 -8.36
C LEU A 60 -12.88 9.88 -8.48
N ALA A 61 -12.61 10.76 -9.45
CA ALA A 61 -11.27 11.26 -9.75
C ALA A 61 -10.62 11.95 -8.54
N GLU A 62 -11.38 12.78 -7.81
CA GLU A 62 -10.93 13.49 -6.60
C GLU A 62 -10.54 12.55 -5.45
N LEU A 63 -10.98 11.29 -5.49
CA LEU A 63 -10.63 10.30 -4.46
C LEU A 63 -9.38 9.50 -4.83
N CYS A 64 -8.94 9.56 -6.09
CA CYS A 64 -7.90 8.68 -6.65
C CYS A 64 -6.63 9.48 -6.96
N SER A 65 -5.47 8.92 -6.63
CA SER A 65 -4.16 9.47 -6.95
C SER A 65 -3.35 8.48 -7.77
N ASP A 66 -2.72 8.96 -8.83
CA ASP A 66 -1.73 8.25 -9.63
C ASP A 66 -0.29 8.79 -9.43
N ALA A 67 -0.07 9.64 -8.43
CA ALA A 67 1.24 10.19 -8.14
C ALA A 67 2.27 9.08 -7.88
N PRO A 68 3.50 9.16 -8.43
CA PRO A 68 4.54 8.14 -8.25
C PRO A 68 4.81 7.81 -6.77
N ALA A 69 4.95 8.83 -5.91
CA ALA A 69 5.15 8.65 -4.47
C ALA A 69 4.00 7.89 -3.79
N ASP A 70 2.75 8.19 -4.16
CA ASP A 70 1.59 7.47 -3.64
C ASP A 70 1.61 6.02 -4.09
N ARG A 71 1.81 5.78 -5.38
CA ARG A 71 1.80 4.42 -5.93
C ARG A 71 2.95 3.57 -5.38
N ALA A 72 4.15 4.12 -5.29
CA ALA A 72 5.32 3.46 -4.71
C ALA A 72 5.11 3.12 -3.22
N GLY A 73 4.57 4.05 -2.43
CA GLY A 73 4.30 3.83 -1.00
C GLY A 73 3.24 2.78 -0.68
N HIS A 74 2.50 2.29 -1.70
CA HIS A 74 1.49 1.24 -1.57
C HIS A 74 1.82 -0.01 -2.41
N ALA A 75 3.06 -0.13 -2.91
CA ALA A 75 3.51 -1.30 -3.65
C ALA A 75 4.00 -2.43 -2.73
N HIS A 76 4.57 -2.09 -1.57
CA HIS A 76 5.30 -2.98 -0.70
C HIS A 76 5.06 -2.71 0.78
N GLY A 77 5.13 -3.80 1.55
CA GLY A 77 4.98 -3.77 2.99
C GLY A 77 6.25 -3.29 3.67
N LYS A 78 6.42 -3.67 4.93
CA LYS A 78 7.55 -3.24 5.76
C LYS A 78 8.35 -4.42 6.33
N ALA A 79 8.27 -5.58 5.69
CA ALA A 79 9.24 -6.65 5.90
C ALA A 79 10.63 -6.15 5.46
N PHE A 80 11.70 -6.64 6.10
CA PHE A 80 13.07 -6.24 5.74
C PHE A 80 13.35 -6.35 4.23
N ARG A 81 12.97 -7.47 3.61
CA ARG A 81 13.12 -7.68 2.15
C ARG A 81 12.38 -6.64 1.30
N ASP A 82 11.25 -6.13 1.79
CA ASP A 82 10.38 -5.21 1.06
C ASP A 82 10.97 -3.79 1.16
N VAL A 83 11.47 -3.42 2.36
CA VAL A 83 12.24 -2.17 2.56
C VAL A 83 13.51 -2.15 1.72
N VAL A 84 14.26 -3.25 1.65
CA VAL A 84 15.47 -3.35 0.81
C VAL A 84 15.15 -3.23 -0.68
N ARG A 85 14.03 -3.79 -1.15
CA ARG A 85 13.56 -3.61 -2.54
C ARG A 85 13.22 -2.16 -2.83
N ASN A 86 12.46 -1.51 -1.94
CA ASN A 86 12.14 -0.09 -2.09
C ASN A 86 13.40 0.77 -2.12
N LEU A 87 14.36 0.50 -1.24
CA LEU A 87 15.64 1.22 -1.19
C LEU A 87 16.43 1.09 -2.50
N ARG A 88 16.28 -0.03 -3.22
CA ARG A 88 16.88 -0.27 -4.54
C ARG A 88 16.02 0.21 -5.71
N GLY A 89 14.83 0.75 -5.46
CA GLY A 89 13.86 1.11 -6.50
C GLY A 89 13.26 -0.09 -7.25
N ASP A 90 13.39 -1.31 -6.72
CA ASP A 90 12.86 -2.53 -7.33
C ASP A 90 11.36 -2.67 -7.03
N LEU A 91 10.54 -2.06 -7.87
CA LEU A 91 9.08 -2.07 -7.77
C LEU A 91 8.44 -2.91 -8.88
N GLN A 92 8.40 -4.22 -8.69
CA GLN A 92 7.85 -5.15 -9.69
C GLN A 92 6.34 -5.00 -9.92
N TYR A 93 5.59 -4.66 -8.86
CA TYR A 93 4.13 -4.55 -8.91
C TYR A 93 3.69 -3.29 -8.18
N VAL A 94 3.22 -2.32 -8.96
CA VAL A 94 2.78 -1.02 -8.45
C VAL A 94 1.30 -0.85 -8.76
N PRO A 95 0.46 -0.41 -7.80
CA PRO A 95 -0.93 -0.12 -8.08
C PRO A 95 -1.06 0.96 -9.15
N ASP A 96 -2.08 0.89 -10.01
CA ASP A 96 -2.42 1.93 -10.98
C ASP A 96 -2.92 3.19 -10.27
N TRP A 97 -3.71 3.02 -9.21
CA TRP A 97 -4.33 4.12 -8.46
C TRP A 97 -4.36 3.82 -6.96
N VAL A 98 -4.25 4.87 -6.15
CA VAL A 98 -4.50 4.85 -4.71
C VAL A 98 -5.73 5.70 -4.41
N ALA A 99 -6.80 5.07 -3.93
CA ALA A 99 -7.99 5.78 -3.51
C ALA A 99 -8.07 6.00 -1.99
N ARG A 100 -8.60 7.16 -1.63
CA ARG A 100 -8.81 7.62 -0.24
C ARG A 100 -10.28 7.99 -0.05
N PRO A 101 -11.19 6.99 0.04
CA PRO A 101 -12.60 7.25 0.28
C PRO A 101 -12.80 7.97 1.62
N ARG A 102 -13.74 8.91 1.66
CA ARG A 102 -14.08 9.71 2.85
C ARG A 102 -15.35 9.20 3.53
N THR A 103 -16.20 8.52 2.78
CA THR A 103 -17.50 8.02 3.25
C THR A 103 -17.70 6.54 2.89
N GLU A 104 -18.68 5.89 3.51
CA GLU A 104 -19.10 4.54 3.11
C GLU A 104 -19.62 4.50 1.68
N ALA A 105 -20.32 5.58 1.25
CA ALA A 105 -20.80 5.70 -0.13
C ALA A 105 -19.64 5.76 -1.15
N ASP A 106 -18.55 6.45 -0.81
CA ASP A 106 -17.34 6.48 -1.65
C ASP A 106 -16.75 5.08 -1.83
N VAL A 107 -16.73 4.27 -0.76
CA VAL A 107 -16.25 2.88 -0.81
C VAL A 107 -17.13 2.04 -1.74
N VAL A 108 -18.45 2.14 -1.59
CA VAL A 108 -19.39 1.41 -2.45
C VAL A 108 -19.19 1.80 -3.92
N ALA A 109 -19.15 3.10 -4.23
CA ALA A 109 -18.97 3.57 -5.60
C ALA A 109 -17.64 3.14 -6.22
N LEU A 110 -16.54 3.12 -5.45
CA LEU A 110 -15.24 2.61 -5.90
C LEU A 110 -15.28 1.10 -6.19
N LEU A 111 -15.91 0.32 -5.31
CA LEU A 111 -16.04 -1.13 -5.46
C LEU A 111 -16.93 -1.49 -6.65
N ASP A 112 -18.03 -0.76 -6.85
CA ASP A 112 -18.94 -0.94 -7.99
C ASP A 112 -18.20 -0.67 -9.31
N TRP A 113 -17.51 0.48 -9.40
CA TRP A 113 -16.69 0.79 -10.57
C TRP A 113 -15.65 -0.29 -10.85
N CYS A 114 -14.96 -0.80 -9.82
CA CYS A 114 -13.94 -1.84 -9.99
C CYS A 114 -14.53 -3.18 -10.41
N SER A 115 -15.72 -3.52 -9.88
CA SER A 115 -16.44 -4.71 -10.30
C SER A 115 -16.83 -4.63 -11.78
N ASP A 116 -17.37 -3.50 -12.22
CA ASP A 116 -17.80 -3.28 -13.60
C ASP A 116 -16.62 -3.27 -14.59
N ALA A 117 -15.50 -2.67 -14.19
CA ALA A 117 -14.31 -2.56 -15.02
C ALA A 117 -13.33 -3.75 -14.88
N GLY A 118 -13.64 -4.74 -14.04
CA GLY A 118 -12.75 -5.90 -13.81
C GLY A 118 -11.40 -5.53 -13.18
N ILE A 119 -11.40 -4.54 -12.28
CA ILE A 119 -10.20 -4.03 -11.62
C ILE A 119 -9.98 -4.74 -10.27
N ALA A 120 -8.74 -5.17 -9.99
CA ALA A 120 -8.40 -5.74 -8.70
C ALA A 120 -8.37 -4.67 -7.62
N VAL A 121 -8.87 -5.02 -6.44
CA VAL A 121 -8.93 -4.14 -5.28
C VAL A 121 -8.12 -4.74 -4.15
N VAL A 122 -7.13 -4.00 -3.65
CA VAL A 122 -6.31 -4.37 -2.50
C VAL A 122 -6.60 -3.37 -1.36
N PRO A 123 -7.26 -3.81 -0.28
CA PRO A 123 -7.42 -2.97 0.89
C PRO A 123 -6.07 -2.69 1.54
N TYR A 124 -5.84 -1.43 1.89
CA TYR A 124 -4.62 -0.94 2.49
C TYR A 124 -4.94 -0.13 3.75
N GLY A 125 -4.33 -0.49 4.87
CA GLY A 125 -4.52 0.20 6.15
C GLY A 125 -3.34 1.12 6.46
N GLY A 126 -2.61 0.78 7.53
CA GLY A 126 -1.42 1.51 7.95
C GLY A 126 -0.18 1.28 7.09
N GLY A 127 -0.16 0.26 6.22
CA GLY A 127 1.00 -0.09 5.41
C GLY A 127 2.14 -0.75 6.19
N SER A 128 1.86 -1.38 7.33
CA SER A 128 2.85 -1.95 8.25
C SER A 128 2.98 -3.47 8.16
N SER A 129 2.45 -4.09 7.10
CA SER A 129 2.50 -5.55 6.94
C SER A 129 3.94 -6.04 6.82
N VAL A 130 4.32 -7.02 7.64
CA VAL A 130 5.68 -7.62 7.63
C VAL A 130 5.72 -9.03 7.03
N VAL A 131 4.56 -9.61 6.71
CA VAL A 131 4.45 -10.94 6.08
C VAL A 131 4.59 -10.87 4.56
N GLY A 132 4.65 -9.66 4.01
CA GLY A 132 4.49 -9.36 2.59
C GLY A 132 3.03 -9.16 2.27
N GLU A 133 2.68 -7.96 1.81
CA GLU A 133 1.47 -7.84 1.01
C GLU A 133 1.59 -8.77 -0.19
N SER A 134 0.49 -9.48 -0.44
CA SER A 134 0.35 -10.56 -1.40
C SER A 134 1.12 -10.26 -2.67
N ARG A 135 2.13 -11.08 -2.98
CA ARG A 135 2.57 -11.26 -4.36
C ARG A 135 1.29 -11.40 -5.19
N HIS A 136 1.08 -10.53 -6.18
CA HIS A 136 -0.16 -10.45 -6.97
C HIS A 136 -0.53 -11.74 -7.75
N GLY A 137 0.17 -12.86 -7.52
CA GLY A 137 -0.10 -14.19 -8.08
C GLY A 137 -1.21 -15.01 -7.40
N SER A 138 -1.92 -14.49 -6.40
CA SER A 138 -3.11 -15.16 -5.85
C SER A 138 -4.29 -14.18 -5.66
N MET A 139 -4.73 -13.55 -6.74
CA MET A 139 -5.97 -12.79 -6.73
C MET A 139 -7.16 -13.76 -6.77
N VAL A 140 -8.05 -13.63 -5.78
CA VAL A 140 -9.40 -14.18 -5.85
C VAL A 140 -10.08 -13.56 -7.08
N ARG A 141 -10.20 -14.32 -8.17
CA ARG A 141 -11.21 -14.04 -9.20
C ARG A 141 -12.55 -13.98 -8.49
N SER A 142 -13.13 -12.80 -8.39
CA SER A 142 -14.49 -12.62 -7.92
C SER A 142 -15.43 -13.27 -8.95
N SER A 143 -15.73 -14.54 -8.74
CA SER A 143 -17.00 -15.11 -9.21
C SER A 143 -18.10 -14.41 -8.41
N ARG A 144 -18.92 -13.60 -9.09
CA ARG A 144 -20.20 -12.99 -8.65
C ARG A 144 -20.54 -13.31 -7.19
N SER A 145 -20.10 -12.46 -6.27
CA SER A 145 -20.48 -12.55 -4.85
C SER A 145 -21.31 -11.32 -4.51
N THR A 146 -22.60 -11.52 -4.28
CA THR A 146 -23.52 -10.48 -3.81
C THR A 146 -23.16 -10.11 -2.37
N TRP A 147 -22.90 -8.83 -2.11
CA TRP A 147 -22.61 -8.32 -0.77
C TRP A 147 -23.79 -7.50 -0.25
N SER A 148 -24.17 -7.71 1.01
CA SER A 148 -25.22 -6.95 1.70
C SER A 148 -24.64 -6.20 2.89
N VAL A 149 -24.82 -4.88 2.94
CA VAL A 149 -24.52 -4.03 4.10
C VAL A 149 -25.82 -3.85 4.91
N SER A 150 -25.79 -4.14 6.22
CA SER A 150 -26.90 -3.90 7.14
C SER A 150 -26.51 -2.76 8.07
N THR A 151 -27.18 -1.62 7.96
CA THR A 151 -27.00 -0.45 8.83
C THR A 151 -27.94 -0.54 10.02
N GLY A 152 -27.41 -0.84 11.21
CA GLY A 152 -28.12 -0.77 12.48
C GLY A 152 -27.16 -0.54 13.64
N SER A 153 -27.28 0.64 14.27
CA SER A 153 -26.61 1.06 15.52
C SER A 153 -25.07 1.00 15.55
N SER A 154 -24.44 2.15 15.32
CA SER A 154 -23.05 2.53 15.69
C SER A 154 -21.90 1.55 15.38
N ARG A 155 -22.13 0.54 14.53
CA ARG A 155 -21.12 -0.44 14.14
C ARG A 155 -21.45 -1.02 12.76
N SER A 156 -20.88 -0.46 11.70
CA SER A 156 -20.98 -1.03 10.34
C SER A 156 -20.15 -2.31 10.26
N THR A 157 -20.81 -3.45 10.03
CA THR A 157 -20.16 -4.76 9.87
C THR A 157 -20.17 -5.14 8.40
N VAL A 158 -19.00 -5.26 7.77
CA VAL A 158 -18.86 -5.84 6.43
C VAL A 158 -18.58 -7.32 6.57
N ARG A 159 -19.51 -8.17 6.11
CA ARG A 159 -19.39 -9.63 6.20
C ARG A 159 -18.88 -10.19 4.88
N ALA A 160 -17.59 -10.51 4.80
CA ALA A 160 -17.04 -11.32 3.72
C ALA A 160 -17.48 -12.79 3.90
N GLY A 161 -18.68 -13.13 3.45
CA GLY A 161 -19.19 -14.50 3.39
C GLY A 161 -18.44 -15.40 2.40
N ARG A 162 -17.64 -16.33 2.94
CA ARG A 162 -17.83 -17.76 2.62
C ARG A 162 -18.35 -18.43 3.89
N ARG A 163 -19.16 -19.49 3.75
CA ARG A 163 -19.67 -20.24 4.90
C ARG A 163 -18.49 -20.62 5.82
N GLY A 164 -18.53 -20.19 7.07
CA GLY A 164 -17.62 -20.61 8.14
C GLY A 164 -16.51 -19.63 8.48
N SER A 165 -16.54 -19.17 9.73
CA SER A 165 -15.54 -18.36 10.46
C SER A 165 -15.60 -16.84 10.28
N SER A 166 -16.18 -16.20 11.30
CA SER A 166 -16.23 -14.77 11.54
C SER A 166 -14.86 -14.19 11.88
N ARG A 167 -14.40 -13.19 11.12
CA ARG A 167 -13.39 -12.24 11.58
C ARG A 167 -13.94 -10.82 11.43
N VAL A 168 -13.90 -10.08 12.54
CA VAL A 168 -14.33 -8.69 12.66
C VAL A 168 -13.10 -7.82 12.39
N CYS A 169 -13.17 -6.91 11.43
CA CYS A 169 -12.17 -5.87 11.24
C CYS A 169 -12.85 -4.51 11.45
N THR A 170 -12.44 -3.80 12.50
CA THR A 170 -12.93 -2.48 12.88
C THR A 170 -12.35 -1.39 11.96
N ALA A 171 -13.23 -0.47 11.53
CA ALA A 171 -12.91 0.61 10.61
C ALA A 171 -12.11 1.74 11.30
N ARG A 172 -10.83 1.88 10.92
CA ARG A 172 -10.07 3.13 10.99
C ARG A 172 -9.10 3.16 9.81
N ALA A 173 -9.34 4.11 8.90
CA ALA A 173 -8.56 4.41 7.70
C ALA A 173 -8.45 3.28 6.66
N TRP A 174 -9.39 3.25 5.70
CA TRP A 174 -9.24 2.45 4.49
C TRP A 174 -8.56 3.31 3.41
N ARG A 175 -7.38 2.88 2.95
CA ARG A 175 -6.86 3.22 1.63
C ARG A 175 -7.12 2.02 0.73
N ILE A 176 -7.39 2.25 -0.54
CA ILE A 176 -7.66 1.16 -1.48
C ILE A 176 -6.68 1.31 -2.64
N SER A 177 -5.89 0.28 -2.89
CA SER A 177 -4.95 0.23 -4.00
C SER A 177 -5.52 -0.63 -5.13
N PHE A 178 -5.47 -0.14 -6.37
CA PHE A 178 -6.03 -0.82 -7.54
C PHE A 178 -4.94 -1.33 -8.47
N ALA A 179 -5.16 -2.50 -9.08
CA ALA A 179 -4.32 -2.98 -10.19
C ALA A 179 -5.15 -3.71 -11.25
N HIS A 180 -4.90 -3.46 -12.53
CA HIS A 180 -5.37 -4.33 -13.63
C HIS A 180 -4.34 -5.45 -13.89
N MET A 181 -4.73 -6.63 -14.36
CA MET A 181 -3.79 -7.66 -14.84
C MET A 181 -4.14 -7.98 -16.29
N ALA A 182 -3.17 -7.82 -17.18
CA ALA A 182 -3.13 -8.53 -18.46
C ALA A 182 -2.20 -9.74 -18.28
#